data_AF-A0AAV5HL39-F1
#
_entry.id   AF-A0AAV5HL39-F1
#
_cell.length_a   1.000
_cell.length_b   1.000
_cell.length_c   1.000
_cell.angle_alpha   90.00
_cell.angle_beta   90.00
_cell.angle_gamma   90.00
#
_symmetry.space_group_name_H-M   'P 1'
#
loop_
_entity.id
_entity.type
_entity.pdbx_description
1 polymer ?
#
loop_
_entity_poly.entity_id
_entity_poly.type
_entity_poly.pdbx_seq_one_letter_code
_entity_poly.pdbx_strand_id
1 'polypeptide(L)' 'MSRVYVGNLDPRVSERELEDEFRVFGVIRSVWVARRPPGYAFIDFDDRRDADDAIRELDGNLCPESRLNFLAAFVV' A
#
# COMPACT_ATOMS: atom_id res chain seq x y z
N MET A 1 15.61 -0.03 1.99
CA MET A 1 14.88 0.17 0.73
C MET A 1 14.07 -1.08 0.47
N SER A 2 12.78 -0.99 0.74
CA SER A 2 11.83 -2.06 0.49
C SER A 2 10.59 -1.45 -0.11
N ARG A 3 10.15 -2.03 -1.23
CA ARG A 3 9.08 -1.48 -2.03
C ARG A 3 7.85 -2.36 -1.89
N VAL A 4 6.73 -1.79 -1.53
CA VAL A 4 5.45 -2.49 -1.44
C VAL A 4 4.71 -2.26 -2.74
N TYR A 5 4.34 -3.34 -3.42
CA TYR A 5 3.42 -3.31 -4.54
C TYR A 5 2.01 -3.53 -4.02
N VAL A 6 1.08 -2.67 -4.43
CA VAL A 6 -0.35 -2.79 -4.12
C VAL A 6 -1.11 -2.90 -5.44
N GLY A 7 -1.82 -4.00 -5.63
CA GLY A 7 -2.59 -4.29 -6.84
C GLY A 7 -4.10 -4.23 -6.62
N ASN A 8 -4.83 -4.03 -7.72
CA ASN A 8 -6.29 -4.01 -7.74
C ASN A 8 -6.90 -2.92 -6.85
N LEU A 9 -6.27 -1.75 -6.84
CA LEU A 9 -6.78 -0.55 -6.20
C LEU A 9 -7.93 0.02 -7.02
N ASP A 10 -8.98 0.46 -6.33
CA ASP A 10 -10.05 1.23 -6.97
C ASP A 10 -9.48 2.52 -7.57
N PRO A 11 -9.88 2.94 -8.78
CA PRO A 11 -9.40 4.16 -9.41
C PRO A 11 -9.70 5.44 -8.62
N ARG A 12 -10.54 5.37 -7.58
CA ARG A 12 -10.79 6.47 -6.63
C ARG A 12 -9.66 6.65 -5.62
N VAL A 13 -8.84 5.63 -5.37
CA VAL A 13 -7.72 5.71 -4.43
C VAL A 13 -6.61 6.57 -5.03
N SER A 14 -6.17 7.57 -4.27
CA SER A 14 -5.07 8.43 -4.64
C SER A 14 -3.82 8.10 -3.85
N GLU A 15 -2.67 8.48 -4.39
CA GLU A 15 -1.37 8.42 -3.74
C GLU A 15 -1.39 8.93 -2.31
N ARG A 16 -2.08 10.05 -2.06
CA ARG A 16 -2.23 10.65 -0.74
C ARG A 16 -2.95 9.76 0.27
N GLU A 17 -3.98 9.03 -0.17
CA GLU A 17 -4.74 8.14 0.72
C GLU A 17 -3.87 6.95 1.12
N LEU A 18 -3.12 6.39 0.15
CA LEU A 18 -2.14 5.34 0.42
C LEU A 18 -1.00 5.86 1.29
N GLU A 19 -0.51 7.07 1.06
CA GLU A 19 0.52 7.67 1.90
C GLU A 19 0.03 7.84 3.34
N ASP A 20 -1.17 8.37 3.55
CA ASP A 20 -1.71 8.60 4.89
C ASP A 20 -1.98 7.29 5.65
N GLU A 21 -2.54 6.29 4.96
CA GLU A 21 -2.79 4.96 5.53
C GLU A 21 -1.48 4.23 5.85
N PHE A 22 -0.50 4.26 4.95
CA PHE A 22 0.75 3.52 5.16
C PHE A 22 1.75 4.24 6.08
N ARG A 23 1.59 5.55 6.26
CA ARG A 23 2.44 6.38 7.14
C ARG A 23 2.29 6.01 8.61
N VAL A 24 1.17 5.39 8.99
CA VAL A 24 0.97 4.92 10.38
C VAL A 24 1.93 3.78 10.74
N PHE A 25 2.36 2.99 9.75
CA PHE A 25 3.24 1.84 9.98
C PHE A 25 4.74 2.20 9.89
N GLY A 26 5.10 3.22 9.10
CA GLY A 26 6.51 3.59 8.94
C GLY A 26 6.79 4.81 8.06
N VAL A 27 8.08 5.11 7.89
CA VAL A 27 8.53 6.25 7.09
C VAL A 27 8.48 5.89 5.60
N ILE A 28 7.55 6.53 4.89
CA ILE A 28 7.43 6.42 3.44
C ILE A 28 8.39 7.41 2.78
N ARG A 29 9.21 6.91 1.85
CA ARG A 29 10.08 7.75 1.01
C ARG A 29 9.36 8.34 -0.17
N SER A 30 8.57 7.52 -0.86
CA SER A 30 7.82 7.93 -2.04
C SER A 30 6.72 6.94 -2.32
N VAL A 31 5.54 7.45 -2.65
CA VAL A 31 4.47 6.65 -3.25
C VAL A 31 4.49 6.90 -4.76
N TRP A 32 3.98 5.93 -5.52
CA TRP A 32 3.79 6.05 -6.95
C TRP A 32 2.55 5.28 -7.37
N VAL A 33 1.55 5.98 -7.92
CA VAL A 33 0.28 5.38 -8.35
C VAL A 33 0.14 5.40 -9.87
N ALA A 34 -0.13 4.24 -10.45
CA ALA A 34 -0.40 4.11 -11.88
C ALA A 34 -1.89 3.95 -12.17
N ARG A 35 -2.40 4.83 -13.05
CA ARG A 35 -3.82 4.91 -13.44
C ARG A 35 -4.12 4.27 -14.81
N ARG A 36 -3.20 3.49 -15.38
CA ARG A 36 -3.37 2.76 -16.66
C ARG A 36 -2.80 1.34 -16.55
N PRO A 37 -3.54 0.32 -17.04
CA PRO A 37 -4.59 -0.48 -16.36
C PRO A 37 -4.04 -1.71 -15.59
N PRO A 38 -4.78 -2.41 -14.69
CA PRO A 38 -5.81 -1.98 -13.73
C PRO A 38 -5.15 -1.53 -12.40
N GLY A 39 -5.78 -0.63 -11.63
CA GLY A 39 -5.17 0.18 -10.55
C GLY A 39 -4.08 -0.52 -9.71
N TYR A 40 -2.84 -0.05 -9.88
CA TYR A 40 -1.69 -0.51 -9.10
C TYR A 40 -0.92 0.69 -8.53
N ALA A 41 -0.31 0.49 -7.37
CA ALA A 41 0.53 1.45 -6.69
C ALA A 41 1.80 0.79 -6.17
N PHE A 42 2.83 1.59 -6.02
CA PHE A 42 4.09 1.22 -5.39
C PHE A 42 4.36 2.20 -4.26
N ILE A 43 4.76 1.68 -3.11
CA ILE A 43 5.08 2.47 -1.92
C ILE A 43 6.51 2.11 -1.54
N ASP A 44 7.40 3.10 -1.51
CA ASP A 44 8.79 2.93 -1.11
C ASP A 44 8.94 3.24 0.37
N PHE A 45 9.31 2.24 1.15
CA PHE A 45 9.61 2.38 2.57
C PHE A 45 11.11 2.54 2.80
N ASP A 46 11.45 3.34 3.82
CA ASP A 46 12.82 3.49 4.28
C ASP A 46 13.37 2.17 4.83
N ASP A 47 12.62 1.55 5.75
CA ASP A 47 12.94 0.28 6.40
C ASP A 47 12.13 -0.90 5.82
N ARG A 48 12.79 -2.05 5.71
CA ARG A 48 12.15 -3.30 5.27
C ARG A 48 11.22 -3.86 6.34
N ARG A 49 11.56 -3.66 7.61
CA ARG A 49 10.79 -4.20 8.73
C ARG A 49 9.42 -3.55 8.78
N ASP A 50 9.38 -2.21 8.68
CA ASP A 50 8.15 -1.45 8.62
C ASP A 50 7.29 -1.83 7.41
N ALA A 51 7.91 -2.07 6.25
CA ALA A 51 7.21 -2.54 5.06
C ALA A 51 6.60 -3.94 5.24
N ASP A 52 7.30 -4.86 5.91
CA ASP A 52 6.83 -6.21 6.18
C ASP A 52 5.69 -6.21 7.21
N ASP A 53 5.81 -5.42 8.29
CA ASP A 53 4.76 -5.21 9.27
C ASP A 53 3.52 -4.55 8.65
N ALA A 54 3.70 -3.51 7.82
CA ALA A 54 2.59 -2.85 7.13
C ALA A 54 1.81 -3.82 6.23
N ILE A 55 2.52 -4.66 5.46
CA ILE A 55 1.86 -5.66 4.61
C ILE A 55 1.21 -6.74 5.46
N ARG A 56 1.84 -7.22 6.54
CA ARG A 56 1.24 -8.22 7.42
C ARG A 56 -0.04 -7.71 8.09
N GLU A 57 -0.05 -6.44 8.48
CA GLU A 57 -1.20 -5.81 9.11
C GLU A 57 -2.32 -5.54 8.09
N LEU A 58 -1.98 -5.18 6.84
CA LEU A 58 -2.94 -4.95 5.75
C LEU A 58 -3.46 -6.22 5.07
N ASP A 59 -2.62 -7.23 4.88
CA ASP A 59 -2.97 -8.57 4.37
C ASP A 59 -3.75 -9.36 5.44
N GLY A 60 -3.42 -9.12 6.73
CA GLY A 60 -4.15 -9.64 7.88
C GLY A 60 -5.48 -8.94 8.16
N ASN A 61 -5.62 -7.66 7.83
CA ASN A 61 -6.89 -6.91 7.88
C ASN A 61 -7.76 -7.13 6.64
N LEU A 62 -8.04 -8.41 6.36
CA LEU A 62 -9.33 -8.85 5.83
C LEU A 62 -10.47 -8.53 6.84
N CYS A 63 -10.45 -7.31 7.37
CA CYS A 63 -11.51 -6.65 8.08
C CYS A 63 -12.55 -6.28 7.00
N PRO A 64 -13.77 -6.85 7.04
CA PRO A 64 -14.84 -6.52 6.08
C PRO A 64 -15.28 -5.04 6.14
N GLU A 65 -14.69 -4.24 7.03
CA GLU A 65 -14.95 -2.82 7.30
C GLU A 65 -13.91 -1.86 6.70
N SER A 66 -12.79 -2.36 6.17
CA SER A 66 -11.77 -1.52 5.52
C SER A 66 -12.32 -0.97 4.21
N ARG A 67 -12.50 0.35 4.15
CA ARG A 67 -13.14 1.07 3.03
C ARG A 67 -12.30 1.07 1.75
N LEU A 68 -11.08 0.58 1.82
CA LEU A 68 -10.15 0.46 0.71
C LEU A 68 -10.13 -0.99 0.19
N ASN A 69 -10.72 -1.18 -0.99
CA ASN A 69 -10.78 -2.46 -1.67
C ASN A 69 -9.45 -2.69 -2.44
N PHE A 70 -8.44 -3.29 -1.81
CA PHE A 70 -7.25 -3.79 -2.49
C PHE A 70 -7.14 -5.31 -2.29
N LEU A 71 -6.90 -6.07 -3.36
CA LEU A 71 -6.90 -7.54 -3.32
C LEU A 71 -5.56 -8.12 -2.86
N ALA A 72 -4.46 -7.39 -3.01
CA ALA A 72 -3.13 -7.90 -2.67
C ALA A 72 -2.09 -6.79 -2.52
N ALA A 73 -1.25 -6.91 -1.48
CA ALA A 73 -0.02 -6.15 -1.32
C ALA A 73 1.18 -7.10 -1.08
N PHE A 74 2.31 -6.90 -1.75
CA PHE A 74 3.53 -7.71 -1.55
C PHE A 74 4.80 -6.86 -1.56
N VAL A 75 5.81 -7.22 -0.76
CA VAL A 75 7.14 -6.58 -0.84
C VAL A 75 7.85 -7.08 -2.10
N VAL A 76 8.35 -6.15 -2.92
CA VAL A 76 9.14 -6.36 -4.14
C VAL A 76 10.60 -6.01 -3.90
#